data_AF-A0A350XJT5-F1
#
_entry.id   AF-A0A350XJT5-F1
#
_cell.length_a   1.000
_cell.length_b   1.000
_cell.length_c   1.000
_cell.angle_alpha   90.00
_cell.angle_beta   90.00
_cell.angle_gamma   90.00
#
_symmetry.space_group_name_H-M   'P 1'
#
loop_
_entity.id
_entity.type
_entity.pdbx_description
1 polymer ?
#
loop_
_entity_poly.entity_id
_entity_poly.type
_entity_poly.pdbx_seq_one_letter_code
_entity_poly.pdbx_strand_id
1 'polypeptide(L)'
;MQPIRTFNVTPALPSRLEPLRRLAYNMHWDWNADTKDLFRRLDRDLWESSRHNPVLMLGTISQARLQEVAEDEGFIAQMERAVQQLDDYHHRLTWYHKTRKLVKGSSVIANGEQDTSPTTNSQKECYA
;
A
#
# COMPACT_ATOMS: atom_id res chain seq x y z
N MET A 1 -25.76 1.50 29.03
CA MET A 1 -25.12 2.79 29.33
C MET A 1 -24.14 3.05 28.19
N GLN A 2 -24.42 4.01 27.30
CA GLN A 2 -23.53 4.33 26.17
C GLN A 2 -22.70 5.57 26.51
N PRO A 3 -21.41 5.60 26.14
CA PRO A 3 -20.54 6.75 26.42
C PRO A 3 -20.97 7.98 25.63
N ILE A 4 -20.98 9.15 26.28
CA ILE A 4 -21.43 10.42 25.71
C ILE A 4 -20.46 10.94 24.64
N ARG A 5 -19.14 10.67 24.79
CA ARG A 5 -18.09 10.93 23.80
C ARG A 5 -16.93 9.96 24.00
N THR A 6 -16.36 9.47 22.89
CA THR A 6 -15.16 8.63 22.88
C THR A 6 -14.03 9.41 22.21
N PHE A 7 -12.91 9.58 22.91
CA PHE A 7 -11.70 10.18 22.37
C PHE A 7 -10.69 9.08 22.08
N ASN A 8 -10.29 8.92 20.82
CA ASN A 8 -9.24 7.99 20.45
C ASN A 8 -7.90 8.74 20.45
N VAL A 9 -7.04 8.45 21.42
CA VAL A 9 -5.71 9.07 21.50
C VAL A 9 -4.74 8.21 20.71
N THR A 10 -4.31 8.72 19.56
CA THR A 10 -3.31 8.06 18.71
C THR A 10 -1.92 8.55 19.12
N PRO A 11 -0.93 7.64 19.32
CA PRO A 11 0.46 8.00 19.52
C PRO A 11 0.99 8.91 18.39
N ALA A 12 1.90 9.81 18.72
CA ALA A 12 2.51 10.67 17.72
C ALA A 12 3.61 9.88 16.98
N LEU A 13 3.39 9.60 15.69
CA LEU A 13 4.37 8.90 14.88
C LEU A 13 5.56 9.84 14.59
N PRO A 14 6.81 9.47 14.95
CA PRO A 14 7.98 10.26 14.60
C PRO A 14 8.11 10.44 13.09
N SER A 15 8.65 11.58 12.65
CA SER A 15 8.77 11.90 11.21
C SER A 15 9.52 10.82 10.40
N ARG A 16 10.51 10.17 11.02
CA ARG A 16 11.25 9.05 10.41
C ARG A 16 10.36 7.83 10.13
N LEU A 17 9.35 7.59 10.96
CA LEU A 17 8.45 6.44 10.86
C LEU A 17 7.17 6.76 10.09
N GLU A 18 6.98 7.99 9.62
CA GLU A 18 5.85 8.41 8.81
C GLU A 18 5.55 7.48 7.60
N PRO A 19 6.55 6.90 6.92
CA PRO A 19 6.28 5.96 5.83
C PRO A 19 5.54 4.68 6.25
N LEU A 20 5.62 4.25 7.52
CA LEU A 20 4.80 3.14 8.03
C LEU A 20 3.31 3.41 7.91
N ARG A 21 2.89 4.67 8.11
CA ARG A 21 1.49 5.06 7.95
C ARG A 21 1.06 4.82 6.51
N ARG A 22 1.88 5.24 5.54
CA ARG A 22 1.61 5.02 4.11
C ARG A 22 1.47 3.53 3.78
N LEU A 23 2.35 2.68 4.33
CA LEU A 23 2.27 1.22 4.18
C LEU A 23 1.00 0.65 4.81
N ALA A 24 0.65 1.08 6.04
CA ALA A 24 -0.51 0.57 6.77
C ALA A 24 -1.85 0.88 6.08
N TYR A 25 -1.97 2.05 5.46
CA TYR A 25 -3.19 2.48 4.76
C TYR A 25 -3.31 1.92 3.34
N ASN A 26 -2.30 1.23 2.82
CA ASN A 26 -2.33 0.63 1.49
C ASN A 26 -2.49 -0.90 1.57
N MET A 27 -3.59 -1.44 1.05
CA MET A 27 -3.91 -2.88 1.13
C MET A 27 -2.87 -3.81 0.47
N HIS A 28 -1.92 -3.29 -0.30
CA HIS A 28 -0.79 -4.04 -0.83
C HIS A 28 0.03 -4.77 0.25
N TRP A 29 0.03 -4.28 1.50
CA TRP A 29 0.73 -4.95 2.60
C TRP A 29 0.27 -6.41 2.79
N ASP A 30 -0.99 -6.74 2.51
CA ASP A 30 -1.49 -8.11 2.70
C ASP A 30 -0.89 -9.09 1.68
N TRP A 31 -0.54 -8.59 0.49
CA TRP A 31 0.08 -9.35 -0.59
C TRP A 31 1.61 -9.30 -0.57
N ASN A 32 2.20 -8.53 0.34
CA ASN A 32 3.64 -8.38 0.46
C ASN A 32 4.13 -8.96 1.80
N ALA A 33 4.89 -10.06 1.74
CA ALA A 33 5.41 -10.72 2.94
C ALA A 33 6.40 -9.82 3.72
N ASP A 34 7.27 -9.09 3.03
CA ASP A 34 8.26 -8.19 3.65
C ASP A 34 7.58 -7.09 4.47
N THR A 35 6.46 -6.57 3.98
CA THR A 35 5.67 -5.54 4.67
C THR A 35 4.97 -6.13 5.90
N LYS A 36 4.46 -7.37 5.84
CA LYS A 36 3.93 -8.07 7.01
C LYS A 36 5.01 -8.37 8.06
N ASP A 37 6.20 -8.76 7.60
CA ASP A 37 7.37 -9.00 8.46
C ASP A 37 7.80 -7.71 9.17
N LEU A 38 7.71 -6.56 8.50
CA LEU A 38 7.99 -5.25 9.09
C LEU A 38 7.06 -4.96 10.29
N PHE A 39 5.75 -5.14 10.12
CA PHE A 39 4.79 -4.96 11.22
C PHE A 39 4.97 -6.01 12.32
N ARG A 40 5.29 -7.27 11.99
CA ARG A 40 5.63 -8.30 12.99
C ARG A 40 6.90 -7.98 13.79
N ARG A 41 7.92 -7.41 13.14
CA ARG A 41 9.18 -7.00 13.78
C ARG A 41 8.99 -5.79 14.69
N LEU A 42 8.07 -4.90 14.35
CA LEU A 42 7.77 -3.71 15.16
C LEU A 42 7.33 -4.11 16.57
N ASP A 43 6.29 -4.95 16.67
CA ASP A 43 5.81 -5.55 17.91
C ASP A 43 4.96 -6.79 17.58
N ARG A 44 5.47 -7.98 17.92
CA ARG A 44 4.83 -9.25 17.59
C ARG A 44 3.53 -9.46 18.37
N ASP A 45 3.52 -9.13 19.65
CA ASP A 45 2.37 -9.37 20.50
C ASP A 45 1.23 -8.40 20.14
N LEU A 46 1.58 -7.17 19.79
CA LEU A 46 0.62 -6.20 19.28
C LEU A 46 0.09 -6.56 17.88
N TRP A 47 0.94 -7.14 17.04
CA TRP A 47 0.51 -7.64 15.72
C TRP A 47 -0.54 -8.75 15.85
N GLU A 48 -0.33 -9.72 16.74
CA GLU A 48 -1.30 -10.80 16.98
C GLU A 48 -2.58 -10.28 17.65
N SER A 49 -2.46 -9.44 18.69
CA SER A 49 -3.61 -8.91 19.43
C SER A 49 -4.47 -7.93 18.63
N SER A 50 -3.87 -7.19 17.69
CA SER A 50 -4.59 -6.34 16.72
C SER A 50 -5.24 -7.14 15.58
N ARG A 51 -5.11 -8.48 15.58
CA ARG A 51 -5.58 -9.38 14.52
C ARG A 51 -5.00 -9.00 13.15
N HIS A 52 -3.70 -8.72 13.11
CA HIS A 52 -2.98 -8.36 11.88
C HIS A 52 -3.47 -7.06 11.24
N ASN A 53 -3.99 -6.11 12.02
CA ASN A 53 -4.41 -4.80 11.54
C ASN A 53 -3.32 -3.76 11.80
N PRO A 54 -2.55 -3.34 10.77
CA PRO A 54 -1.45 -2.40 10.95
C PRO A 54 -1.90 -1.00 11.39
N VAL A 55 -3.10 -0.56 10.98
CA VAL A 55 -3.63 0.76 11.38
C VAL A 55 -3.99 0.77 12.87
N LEU A 56 -4.65 -0.29 13.34
CA LEU A 56 -4.97 -0.46 14.76
C LEU A 56 -3.70 -0.59 15.60
N MET A 57 -2.73 -1.35 15.10
CA MET A 57 -1.42 -1.54 15.74
C MET A 57 -0.70 -0.20 15.94
N LEU A 58 -0.56 0.61 14.89
CA LEU A 58 0.07 1.95 14.98
C LEU A 58 -0.70 2.91 15.90
N GLY A 59 -2.01 2.72 16.03
CA GLY A 59 -2.83 3.49 16.97
C GLY A 59 -2.73 3.05 18.43
N THR A 60 -2.18 1.87 18.71
CA THR A 60 -2.15 1.25 20.05
C THR A 60 -0.72 1.13 20.61
N ILE A 61 0.29 1.15 19.74
CA ILE A 61 1.69 0.99 20.12
C ILE A 61 2.16 2.10 21.08
N SER A 62 3.03 1.75 22.02
CA SER A 62 3.56 2.75 22.97
C SER A 62 4.49 3.75 22.29
N GLN A 63 4.46 5.01 22.74
CA GLN A 63 5.37 6.05 22.25
C GLN A 63 6.85 5.68 22.46
N ALA A 64 7.18 5.04 23.58
CA ALA A 64 8.54 4.61 23.89
C ALA A 64 9.07 3.60 22.85
N ARG A 65 8.23 2.63 22.46
CA ARG A 65 8.59 1.65 21.43
C ARG A 65 8.78 2.29 20.06
N LEU A 66 7.95 3.26 19.70
CA LEU A 66 8.11 4.03 18.46
C LEU A 66 9.43 4.80 18.44
N GLN A 67 9.84 5.39 19.56
CA GLN A 67 11.10 6.11 19.66
C GLN A 67 12.31 5.18 19.54
N GLU A 68 12.29 4.03 20.23
CA GLU A 68 13.32 3.00 20.12
C GLU A 68 13.50 2.52 18.68
N VAL A 69 12.39 2.24 18.00
CA VAL A 69 12.42 1.73 16.62
C VAL A 69 12.81 2.82 15.62
N ALA A 70 12.55 4.10 15.93
CA ALA A 70 13.02 5.23 15.12
C ALA A 70 14.55 5.41 15.14
N GLU A 71 15.23 4.82 16.13
CA GLU A 71 16.68 4.81 16.27
C GLU A 71 17.33 3.52 15.71
N ASP A 72 16.56 2.47 15.41
CA ASP A 72 17.04 1.25 14.75
C ASP A 72 17.18 1.46 13.23
N GLU A 73 18.40 1.79 12.79
CA GLU A 73 18.74 1.95 11.37
C GLU A 73 18.42 0.70 10.52
N GLY A 74 18.52 -0.50 11.11
CA GLY A 74 18.18 -1.74 10.41
C GLY A 74 16.67 -1.91 10.20
N PHE A 75 15.84 -1.32 11.06
CA PHE A 75 14.41 -1.24 10.85
C PHE A 75 14.05 -0.18 9.81
N ILE A 76 14.65 1.01 9.89
CA ILE A 76 14.44 2.09 8.92
C ILE A 76 14.77 1.63 7.51
N ALA A 77 15.93 0.99 7.30
CA ALA A 77 16.30 0.46 5.99
C ALA A 77 15.31 -0.61 5.48
N GLN A 78 14.74 -1.44 6.36
CA GLN A 78 13.72 -2.42 5.97
C GLN A 78 12.41 -1.72 5.54
N MET A 79 11.98 -0.70 6.29
CA MET A 79 10.80 0.09 5.97
C MET A 79 10.96 0.81 4.64
N GLU A 80 12.10 1.47 4.40
CA GLU A 80 12.37 2.15 3.13
C GLU A 80 12.32 1.19 1.94
N ARG A 81 12.86 -0.02 2.08
CA ARG A 81 12.72 -1.06 1.03
C ARG A 81 11.28 -1.45 0.77
N ALA A 82 10.46 -1.61 1.80
CA ALA A 82 9.04 -1.92 1.64
C ALA A 82 8.27 -0.78 0.94
N VAL A 83 8.60 0.47 1.26
CA VAL A 83 8.05 1.65 0.57
C VAL A 83 8.47 1.68 -0.89
N GLN A 84 9.75 1.43 -1.18
CA GLN A 84 10.25 1.38 -2.55
C GLN A 84 9.57 0.28 -3.37
N GLN A 85 9.38 -0.92 -2.79
CA GLN A 85 8.63 -1.99 -3.46
C GLN A 85 7.18 -1.58 -3.78
N LEU A 86 6.53 -0.85 -2.88
CA LEU A 86 5.21 -0.30 -3.12
C LEU A 86 5.21 0.72 -4.27
N ASP A 87 6.19 1.62 -4.27
CA ASP A 87 6.35 2.61 -5.34
C ASP A 87 6.61 1.95 -6.69
N ASP A 88 7.51 0.98 -6.74
CA ASP A 88 7.81 0.20 -7.95
C ASP A 88 6.58 -0.52 -8.48
N TYR A 89 5.75 -1.07 -7.59
CA TYR A 89 4.48 -1.69 -7.95
C TYR A 89 3.52 -0.70 -8.60
N HIS A 90 3.37 0.50 -8.03
CA HIS A 90 2.52 1.56 -8.57
C HIS A 90 3.04 2.16 -9.88
N HIS A 91 4.35 2.23 -10.06
CA HIS A 91 4.98 2.80 -11.26
C HIS A 91 5.15 1.79 -12.40
N ARG A 92 4.91 0.49 -12.15
CA ARG A 92 5.01 -0.53 -13.19
C ARG A 92 3.99 -0.30 -14.28
N LEU A 93 4.47 -0.21 -15.52
CA LEU A 93 3.60 -0.20 -16.69
C LEU A 93 2.73 -1.47 -16.68
N THR A 94 1.41 -1.26 -16.63
CA THR A 94 0.43 -2.34 -16.79
C THR A 94 0.65 -3.05 -18.13
N TRP A 95 0.24 -4.32 -18.22
CA TRP A 95 0.26 -5.08 -19.48
C TRP A 95 -0.37 -4.28 -20.64
N TYR A 96 -1.51 -3.63 -20.41
CA TYR A 96 -2.22 -2.86 -21.43
C TYR A 96 -1.38 -1.72 -22.01
N HIS A 97 -0.70 -0.96 -21.14
CA HIS A 97 0.18 0.13 -21.56
C HIS A 97 1.39 -0.38 -22.34
N LYS A 98 1.92 -1.58 -22.01
CA LYS A 98 3.01 -2.21 -22.76
C LYS A 98 2.55 -2.63 -24.16
N THR A 99 1.41 -3.32 -24.27
CA THR A 99 0.91 -3.88 -25.54
C THR A 99 0.47 -2.79 -26.53
N ARG A 100 -0.24 -1.75 -26.07
CA ARG A 100 -0.71 -0.66 -26.96
C ARG A 100 0.41 0.26 -27.46
N LYS A 101 1.48 0.48 -26.68
CA LYS A 101 2.66 1.25 -27.14
C LYS A 101 3.36 0.57 -28.32
N LEU A 102 3.31 -0.76 -28.41
CA LEU A 102 3.90 -1.52 -29.52
C LEU A 102 3.07 -1.44 -30.81
N VAL A 103 1.75 -1.27 -30.71
CA VAL A 103 0.85 -1.18 -31.89
C VAL A 103 0.98 0.18 -32.61
N LYS A 104 1.43 1.24 -31.94
CA LYS A 104 1.58 2.57 -32.55
C LYS A 104 2.77 2.68 -33.54
N GLY A 105 3.59 1.63 -33.67
CA GLY A 105 4.70 1.53 -34.63
C GLY A 105 4.38 0.79 -35.93
N SER A 106 3.16 0.24 -36.08
CA SER A 106 2.75 -0.53 -37.26
C SER A 106 1.57 0.13 -37.97
N SER A 107 1.74 1.38 -38.40
CA SER A 107 0.85 2.01 -39.39
C SER A 107 1.47 1.88 -40.77
N VAL A 108 1.34 0.71 -41.37
CA VAL A 108 1.36 0.54 -42.82
C VAL A 108 -0.08 0.24 -43.22
N ILE A 109 -0.77 1.30 -43.68
CA ILE A 109 -1.94 1.36 -44.58
C ILE A 109 -3.03 0.27 -44.47
N ALA A 110 -4.23 0.67 -44.04
CA ALA A 110 -5.49 0.38 -44.76
C ALA A 110 -6.64 1.23 -44.21
N ASN A 111 -7.07 2.18 -45.05
CA ASN A 111 -8.42 2.76 -45.23
C ASN A 111 -9.48 2.63 -44.14
N GLY A 112 -9.97 3.81 -43.73
CA GLY A 112 -11.40 4.14 -43.66
C GLY A 112 -12.30 3.25 -42.81
N GLU A 113 -12.58 3.69 -41.59
CA GLU A 113 -13.95 3.79 -41.07
C GLU A 113 -13.89 4.74 -39.88
N GLN A 114 -14.47 5.94 -40.02
CA GLN A 114 -14.74 6.80 -38.88
C GLN A 114 -15.92 6.19 -38.16
N ASP A 115 -15.68 5.47 -37.07
CA ASP A 115 -16.78 5.09 -36.18
C ASP A 115 -16.58 5.72 -34.80
N THR A 116 -17.54 6.57 -34.51
CA THR A 116 -17.65 7.43 -33.33
C THR A 116 -17.69 6.59 -32.06
N SER A 117 -17.01 7.07 -31.02
CA SER A 117 -17.09 6.55 -29.66
C SER A 117 -18.54 6.27 -29.22
N PRO A 118 -18.73 5.29 -28.34
CA PRO A 118 -19.45 5.64 -27.13
C PRO A 118 -18.68 5.24 -25.87
N THR A 119 -18.68 6.20 -24.96
CA THR A 119 -18.74 6.06 -23.51
C THR A 119 -19.40 4.78 -22.99
N THR A 120 -18.93 4.39 -21.79
CA THR A 120 -19.67 3.66 -20.74
C THR A 120 -19.54 2.13 -20.73
N ASN A 121 -18.89 1.69 -19.65
CA ASN A 121 -19.24 0.53 -18.82
C ASN A 121 -19.28 -0.86 -19.48
N SER A 122 -18.26 -1.65 -19.19
CA SER A 122 -18.45 -3.10 -19.03
C SER A 122 -17.40 -3.64 -18.06
N GLN A 123 -17.65 -3.43 -16.77
CA GLN A 123 -17.28 -4.44 -15.79
C GLN A 123 -18.03 -5.73 -16.16
N LYS A 124 -17.37 -6.61 -16.91
CA LYS A 124 -17.78 -8.02 -17.04
C LYS A 124 -16.54 -8.89 -17.01
N GLU A 125 -16.39 -9.51 -15.83
CA GLU A 125 -16.05 -10.93 -15.66
C GLU A 125 -14.81 -11.46 -16.40
N CYS A 126 -13.71 -11.55 -15.65
CA CYS A 126 -12.71 -12.61 -15.85
C CYS A 126 -12.31 -13.16 -14.48
N TYR A 127 -13.16 -14.02 -13.90
CA TYR A 127 -12.78 -15.07 -12.95
C TYR A 127 -13.76 -16.23 -13.11
N ALA A 128 -13.33 -17.26 -13.82
CA ALA A 128 -13.76 -18.66 -13.69
C ALA A 128 -12.58 -19.53 -14.11
#